data_AF-A0A413R5N6-F1
#
_entry.id   AF-A0A413R5N6-F1
#
_cell.length_a   1.000
_cell.length_b   1.000
_cell.length_c   1.000
_cell.angle_alpha   90.00
_cell.angle_beta   90.00
_cell.angle_gamma   90.00
#
_symmetry.space_group_name_H-M   'P 1'
#
loop_
_entity.id
_entity.type
_entity.pdbx_description
1 polymer ?
#
loop_
_entity_poly.entity_id
_entity_poly.type
_entity_poly.pdbx_seq_one_letter_code
_entity_poly.pdbx_strand_id
1 'polypeptide(L)'
;MKVTFKGNYTGSLTTKFTIAKANQSLKIKSPKKKMKVGAKAKIKIKANKGHGKVTYKVSNKKIAKIKKGKLVALKKGKVKLTVTLRATKNYKQKKVTITIKVK
;
A
#
# COMPACT_ATOMS: atom_id res chain seq x y z
N MET A 1 -34.67 10.86 -25.33
CA MET A 1 -36.00 11.24 -24.78
C MET A 1 -36.31 12.64 -25.29
N LYS A 2 -37.38 12.83 -26.08
CA LYS A 2 -37.82 14.14 -26.58
C LYS A 2 -39.00 14.59 -25.74
N VAL A 3 -38.89 15.77 -25.13
CA VAL A 3 -39.94 16.34 -24.28
C VAL A 3 -40.24 17.74 -24.81
N THR A 4 -41.50 18.02 -25.15
CA THR A 4 -41.94 19.30 -25.71
C THR A 4 -42.78 20.01 -24.65
N PHE A 5 -42.34 21.20 -24.21
CA PHE A 5 -43.04 21.99 -23.20
C PHE A 5 -43.65 23.26 -23.86
N LYS A 6 -44.89 23.63 -23.50
CA LYS A 6 -45.56 24.88 -23.89
C LYS A 6 -45.82 25.73 -22.64
N GLY A 7 -45.00 26.77 -22.41
CA GLY A 7 -45.10 27.72 -21.28
C GLY A 7 -43.74 28.14 -20.69
N ASN A 8 -43.72 29.11 -19.76
CA ASN A 8 -42.50 29.54 -19.04
C ASN A 8 -42.16 28.55 -17.92
N TYR A 9 -41.37 27.52 -18.24
CA TYR A 9 -40.90 26.53 -17.27
C TYR A 9 -39.39 26.64 -17.06
N THR A 10 -38.95 26.61 -15.80
CA THR A 10 -37.55 26.37 -15.44
C THR A 10 -37.41 24.93 -14.96
N GLY A 11 -36.51 24.19 -15.61
CA GLY A 11 -36.16 22.81 -15.23
C GLY A 11 -34.69 22.75 -14.86
N SER A 12 -34.37 22.12 -13.73
CA SER A 12 -32.99 21.83 -13.34
C SER A 12 -32.76 20.32 -13.36
N LEU A 13 -31.72 19.89 -14.08
CA LEU A 13 -31.28 18.50 -14.13
C LEU A 13 -29.97 18.40 -13.35
N THR A 14 -30.01 17.71 -12.20
CA THR A 14 -28.80 17.40 -11.43
C THR A 14 -28.35 15.98 -11.75
N THR A 15 -27.17 15.84 -12.36
CA THR A 15 -26.55 14.54 -12.62
C THR A 15 -25.39 14.30 -11.64
N LYS A 16 -25.28 13.08 -11.12
CA LYS A 16 -24.18 12.68 -10.23
C LYS A 16 -23.07 12.02 -11.05
N PHE A 17 -21.84 12.53 -10.96
CA PHE A 17 -20.67 11.88 -11.51
C PHE A 17 -19.86 11.22 -10.38
N THR A 18 -19.43 9.97 -10.60
CA THR A 18 -18.59 9.23 -9.65
C THR A 18 -17.17 9.16 -10.17
N ILE A 19 -16.21 9.72 -9.41
CA ILE A 19 -14.79 9.59 -9.73
C ILE A 19 -14.27 8.29 -9.12
N ALA A 20 -13.83 7.37 -9.97
CA ALA A 20 -13.26 6.10 -9.52
C ALA A 20 -11.90 6.31 -8.81
N LYS A 21 -11.60 5.45 -7.82
CA LYS A 21 -10.31 5.48 -7.13
C LYS A 21 -9.15 5.04 -8.04
N ALA A 22 -8.06 5.79 -7.99
CA ALA A 22 -6.82 5.49 -8.70
C ALA A 22 -5.99 4.38 -8.01
N ASN A 23 -5.04 3.79 -8.74
CA ASN A 23 -4.11 2.80 -8.19
C ASN A 23 -2.91 3.49 -7.51
N GLN A 24 -2.40 2.89 -6.42
CA GLN A 24 -1.16 3.35 -5.76
C GLN A 24 0.08 2.65 -6.34
N SER A 25 1.20 3.37 -6.37
CA SER A 25 2.51 2.79 -6.67
C SER A 25 3.23 2.46 -5.37
N LEU A 26 3.88 1.28 -5.31
CA LEU A 26 4.66 0.86 -4.15
C LEU A 26 5.87 0.04 -4.61
N LYS A 27 7.07 0.46 -4.21
CA LYS A 27 8.32 -0.28 -4.42
C LYS A 27 9.13 -0.32 -3.14
N ILE A 28 9.53 -1.51 -2.73
CA ILE A 28 10.41 -1.70 -1.56
C ILE A 28 11.85 -1.54 -2.03
N LYS A 29 12.58 -0.59 -1.44
CA LYS A 29 14.00 -0.32 -1.73
C LYS A 29 14.92 -1.02 -0.73
N SER A 30 14.48 -1.15 0.51
CA SER A 30 15.19 -1.83 1.60
C SER A 30 14.16 -2.47 2.52
N PRO A 31 14.43 -3.63 3.12
CA PRO A 31 15.71 -4.35 3.20
C PRO A 31 16.15 -5.08 1.92
N LYS A 32 17.44 -5.41 1.83
CA LYS A 32 17.98 -6.31 0.80
C LYS A 32 17.35 -7.71 0.98
N LYS A 33 17.25 -8.47 -0.11
CA LYS A 33 16.71 -9.86 -0.11
C LYS A 33 17.54 -10.85 0.73
N LYS A 34 18.75 -10.46 1.16
CA LYS A 34 19.66 -11.24 2.01
C LYS A 34 20.05 -10.42 3.24
N MET A 35 19.98 -11.00 4.42
CA MET A 35 20.39 -10.39 5.69
C MET A 35 21.17 -11.40 6.53
N LYS A 36 22.09 -10.91 7.36
CA LYS A 36 22.75 -11.74 8.39
C LYS A 36 21.87 -11.84 9.63
N VAL A 37 21.95 -12.95 10.38
CA VAL A 37 21.34 -13.05 11.72
C VAL A 37 21.81 -11.89 12.61
N GLY A 38 20.91 -11.30 13.39
CA GLY A 38 21.17 -10.14 14.25
C GLY A 38 21.15 -8.78 13.52
N ALA A 39 21.24 -8.78 12.19
CA ALA A 39 21.24 -7.53 11.42
C ALA A 39 19.91 -6.78 11.51
N LYS A 40 20.00 -5.45 11.52
CA LYS A 40 18.86 -4.53 11.53
C LYS A 40 18.88 -3.71 10.24
N ALA A 41 17.77 -3.68 9.52
CA ALA A 41 17.63 -2.92 8.30
C ALA A 41 16.46 -1.94 8.39
N LYS A 42 16.66 -0.69 7.96
CA LYS A 42 15.57 0.28 7.78
C LYS A 42 14.69 -0.16 6.61
N ILE A 43 13.38 -0.07 6.77
CA ILE A 43 12.44 -0.35 5.68
C ILE A 43 12.29 0.94 4.88
N LYS A 44 12.81 0.97 3.66
CA LYS A 44 12.69 2.12 2.75
C LYS A 44 11.75 1.74 1.61
N ILE A 45 10.75 2.58 1.36
CA ILE A 45 9.78 2.40 0.29
C ILE A 45 9.74 3.63 -0.61
N LYS A 46 9.37 3.44 -1.87
CA LYS A 46 8.97 4.51 -2.80
C LYS A 46 7.50 4.31 -3.12
N ALA A 47 6.68 5.33 -2.90
CA ALA A 47 5.25 5.33 -3.17
C ALA A 47 4.83 6.67 -3.79
N ASN A 48 3.66 6.74 -4.41
CA ASN A 48 3.10 7.97 -4.97
C ASN A 48 2.80 9.02 -3.87
N LYS A 49 2.80 10.30 -4.22
CA LYS A 49 2.36 11.37 -3.30
C LYS A 49 0.89 11.13 -2.91
N GLY A 50 0.54 11.36 -1.65
CA GLY A 50 -0.80 11.07 -1.13
C GLY A 50 -1.13 9.58 -0.96
N HIS A 51 -0.11 8.71 -0.92
CA HIS A 51 -0.29 7.29 -0.59
C HIS A 51 -0.94 7.11 0.78
N GLY A 52 -1.68 6.01 0.94
CA GLY A 52 -2.31 5.68 2.20
C GLY A 52 -1.30 5.24 3.27
N LYS A 53 -1.78 5.15 4.51
CA LYS A 53 -0.98 4.71 5.67
C LYS A 53 -0.23 3.41 5.37
N VAL A 54 1.07 3.42 5.64
CA VAL A 54 1.97 2.29 5.42
C VAL A 54 1.91 1.33 6.61
N THR A 55 1.71 0.05 6.35
CA THR A 55 1.77 -1.00 7.37
C THR A 55 2.66 -2.16 6.94
N TYR A 56 3.29 -2.82 7.91
CA TYR A 56 4.26 -3.87 7.66
C TYR A 56 3.87 -5.17 8.37
N LYS A 57 3.98 -6.30 7.67
CA LYS A 57 3.75 -7.63 8.23
C LYS A 57 4.88 -8.57 7.82
N VAL A 58 5.32 -9.40 8.76
CA VAL A 58 6.32 -10.43 8.52
C VAL A 58 5.65 -11.79 8.70
N SER A 59 5.88 -12.73 7.78
CA SER A 59 5.22 -14.03 7.81
C SER A 59 5.61 -14.90 9.00
N ASN A 60 6.86 -14.77 9.49
CA ASN A 60 7.34 -15.52 10.64
C ASN A 60 8.16 -14.63 11.59
N LYS A 61 7.56 -14.27 12.72
CA LYS A 61 8.16 -13.42 13.76
C LYS A 61 9.35 -14.08 14.49
N LYS A 62 9.49 -15.40 14.44
CA LYS A 62 10.63 -16.15 15.02
C LYS A 62 11.90 -16.00 14.15
N ILE A 63 11.75 -15.78 12.84
CA ILE A 63 12.85 -15.61 11.89
C ILE A 63 13.23 -14.13 11.75
N ALA A 64 12.25 -13.24 11.64
CA ALA A 64 12.49 -11.80 11.62
C ALA A 64 11.31 -11.04 12.23
N LYS A 65 11.58 -9.90 12.88
CA LYS A 65 10.55 -9.05 13.48
C LYS A 65 10.75 -7.58 13.14
N ILE A 66 9.69 -6.81 13.22
CA ILE A 66 9.77 -5.36 13.06
C ILE A 66 9.83 -4.73 14.45
N LYS A 67 10.88 -3.96 14.72
CA LYS A 67 11.07 -3.24 15.98
C LYS A 67 11.44 -1.80 15.65
N LYS A 68 10.65 -0.83 16.15
CA LYS A 68 10.86 0.61 15.94
C LYS A 68 11.08 0.98 14.45
N GLY A 69 10.22 0.47 13.56
CA GLY A 69 10.29 0.75 12.11
C GLY A 69 11.45 0.08 11.34
N LYS A 70 12.26 -0.76 12.01
CA LYS A 70 13.35 -1.53 11.40
C LYS A 70 13.00 -3.01 11.36
N LEU A 71 13.39 -3.70 10.29
CA LEU A 71 13.36 -5.15 10.24
C LEU A 71 14.60 -5.71 10.94
N VAL A 72 14.40 -6.60 11.89
CA VAL A 72 15.44 -7.27 12.67
C VAL A 72 15.43 -8.75 12.33
N ALA A 73 16.55 -9.28 11.83
CA ALA A 73 16.74 -10.70 11.57
C ALA A 73 17.13 -11.42 12.87
N LEU A 74 16.43 -12.49 13.22
CA LEU A 74 16.59 -13.20 14.49
C LEU A 74 17.18 -14.61 14.33
N LYS A 75 16.75 -15.35 13.31
CA LYS A 75 17.19 -16.71 13.05
C LYS A 75 17.39 -16.94 11.56
N LYS A 76 18.26 -17.88 11.19
CA LYS A 76 18.43 -18.28 9.79
C LYS A 76 17.11 -18.82 9.23
N GLY A 77 16.84 -18.53 7.96
CA GLY A 77 15.61 -18.97 7.30
C GLY A 77 15.10 -18.01 6.24
N LYS A 78 14.02 -18.38 5.56
CA LYS A 78 13.33 -17.52 4.59
C LYS A 78 12.08 -16.94 5.24
N VAL A 79 11.85 -15.65 5.06
CA VAL A 79 10.68 -14.96 5.60
C VAL A 79 10.13 -13.96 4.58
N LYS A 80 8.81 -13.79 4.54
CA LYS A 80 8.16 -12.83 3.66
C LYS A 80 7.88 -11.54 4.43
N LEU A 81 8.31 -10.40 3.90
CA LEU A 81 7.94 -9.07 4.35
C LEU A 81 6.89 -8.51 3.40
N THR A 82 5.70 -8.24 3.92
CA THR A 82 4.60 -7.60 3.20
C THR A 82 4.48 -6.16 3.65
N VAL A 83 4.52 -5.24 2.69
CA VAL A 83 4.24 -3.83 2.87
C VAL A 83 2.88 -3.54 2.25
N THR A 84 2.01 -2.87 2.99
CA THR A 84 0.67 -2.49 2.54
C THR A 84 0.50 -0.98 2.63
N LEU A 85 0.03 -0.38 1.54
CA LEU A 85 -0.54 0.96 1.53
C LEU A 85 -2.06 0.82 1.65
N ARG A 86 -2.64 1.35 2.72
CA ARG A 86 -4.09 1.32 2.93
C ARG A 86 -4.81 2.11 1.83
N ALA A 87 -6.07 1.75 1.57
CA ALA A 87 -6.92 2.55 0.69
C ALA A 87 -7.16 3.94 1.30
N THR A 88 -7.36 4.94 0.44
CA THR A 88 -7.75 6.30 0.82
C THR A 88 -9.04 6.69 0.12
N LYS A 89 -9.47 7.95 0.25
CA LYS A 89 -10.59 8.50 -0.53
C LYS A 89 -10.33 8.37 -2.04
N ASN A 90 -9.10 8.68 -2.48
CA ASN A 90 -8.76 8.79 -3.90
C ASN A 90 -8.03 7.55 -4.45
N TYR A 91 -7.50 6.68 -3.57
CA TYR A 91 -6.66 5.57 -4.01
C TYR A 91 -7.09 4.19 -3.46
N LYS A 92 -6.99 3.15 -4.30
CA LYS A 92 -7.18 1.74 -3.93
C LYS A 92 -6.02 1.22 -3.08
N GLN A 93 -6.25 0.18 -2.28
CA GLN A 93 -5.20 -0.47 -1.49
C GLN A 93 -4.14 -1.12 -2.39
N LYS A 94 -2.86 -1.06 -2.00
CA LYS A 94 -1.77 -1.78 -2.68
C LYS A 94 -0.94 -2.58 -1.68
N LYS A 95 -0.58 -3.82 -2.05
CA LYS A 95 0.30 -4.69 -1.27
C LYS A 95 1.49 -5.13 -2.12
N VAL A 96 2.67 -5.14 -1.53
CA VAL A 96 3.89 -5.70 -2.14
C VAL A 96 4.58 -6.58 -1.11
N THR A 97 4.99 -7.76 -1.55
CA THR A 97 5.68 -8.73 -0.69
C THR A 97 7.06 -9.03 -1.28
N ILE A 98 8.07 -9.08 -0.42
CA ILE A 98 9.41 -9.55 -0.77
C ILE A 98 9.80 -10.71 0.15
N THR A 99 10.55 -11.65 -0.40
CA THR A 99 11.16 -12.74 0.36
C THR A 99 12.56 -12.34 0.78
N ILE A 100 12.84 -12.49 2.07
CA ILE A 100 14.13 -12.18 2.70
C ILE A 100 14.73 -13.49 3.20
N LYS A 101 15.96 -13.77 2.77
CA LYS A 101 16.75 -14.90 3.24
C LYS A 101 17.69 -14.41 4.33
N VAL A 102 17.47 -14.87 5.56
CA VAL A 102 18.39 -14.69 6.68
C VAL A 102 19.42 -15.81 6.63
N LYS A 103 20.71 -15.44 6.59
CA LYS A 103 21.85 -16.35 6.58
C LYS A 103 22.73 -16.13 7.81
#